data_AF-A0A090S2E0-F1
#
_entry.id   AF-A0A090S2E0-F1
#
_cell.length_a   1.000
_cell.length_b   1.000
_cell.length_c   1.000
_cell.angle_alpha   90.00
_cell.angle_beta   90.00
_cell.angle_gamma   90.00
#
_symmetry.space_group_name_H-M   'P 1'
#
loop_
_entity.id
_entity.type
_entity.pdbx_description
1 polymer ?
#
loop_
_entity_poly.entity_id
_entity_poly.type
_entity_poly.pdbx_seq_one_letter_code
_entity_poly.pdbx_strand_id
1 'polypeptide(L)'
;MNLLPATLLEANDEHAKVEVGDHTFQADVDAKGATQGALMTLGIRPEDIHLDAHGVGVIVEGLERLGTESLLYTTLVKGGQEVLVRVPGTVHVEVGQRLNIRIPAEKCHLFDNQGHALPRQMTMEQLVSFPPEVPVNELKAIS
;
A
#
# COMPACT_ATOMS: atom_id res chain seq x y z
N MET A 1 -5.46 8.50 -2.27
CA MET A 1 -5.62 7.09 -1.87
C MET A 1 -5.98 6.31 -3.12
N ASN A 2 -5.31 5.18 -3.36
CA ASN A 2 -5.74 4.19 -4.34
C ASN A 2 -6.94 3.43 -3.77
N LEU A 3 -7.99 3.26 -4.56
CA LEU A 3 -9.19 2.50 -4.22
C LEU A 3 -9.36 1.41 -5.27
N LEU A 4 -9.05 0.18 -4.88
CA LEU A 4 -8.98 -0.96 -5.79
C LEU A 4 -10.20 -1.85 -5.54
N PRO A 5 -11.06 -2.06 -6.56
CA PRO A 5 -12.15 -3.02 -6.45
C PRO A 5 -11.61 -4.40 -6.08
N ALA A 6 -12.21 -5.04 -5.08
CA ALA A 6 -11.72 -6.28 -4.53
C ALA A 6 -12.84 -7.28 -4.23
N THR A 7 -12.50 -8.57 -4.22
CA THR A 7 -13.39 -9.64 -3.76
C THR A 7 -12.81 -10.26 -2.50
N LEU A 8 -13.60 -10.39 -1.43
CA LEU A 8 -13.15 -11.02 -0.19
C LEU A 8 -12.93 -12.52 -0.39
N LEU A 9 -11.73 -13.02 -0.10
CA LEU A 9 -11.36 -14.43 -0.19
C LEU A 9 -11.40 -15.13 1.16
N GLU A 10 -10.86 -14.49 2.20
CA GLU A 10 -10.79 -15.01 3.56
C GLU A 10 -10.95 -13.86 4.56
N ALA A 11 -11.59 -14.14 5.69
CA ALA A 11 -11.80 -13.15 6.75
C ALA A 11 -11.70 -13.80 8.13
N ASN A 12 -11.02 -13.10 9.05
CA ASN A 12 -11.01 -13.37 10.48
C ASN A 12 -10.95 -12.04 11.26
N ASP A 13 -10.72 -12.12 12.57
CA ASP A 13 -10.64 -10.97 13.47
C ASP A 13 -9.31 -10.21 13.40
N GLU A 14 -8.27 -10.75 12.76
CA GLU A 14 -6.96 -10.10 12.62
C GLU A 14 -6.71 -9.55 11.22
N HIS A 15 -7.18 -10.25 10.19
CA HIS A 15 -6.92 -9.90 8.79
C HIS A 15 -8.02 -10.35 7.83
N ALA A 16 -8.03 -9.70 6.67
CA ALA A 16 -8.78 -10.09 5.48
C ALA A 16 -7.81 -10.36 4.33
N LYS A 17 -8.06 -11.42 3.55
CA LYS A 17 -7.44 -11.60 2.23
C LYS A 17 -8.44 -11.27 1.15
N VAL A 18 -8.00 -10.49 0.18
CA VAL A 18 -8.84 -10.02 -0.93
C VAL A 18 -8.15 -10.24 -2.26
N GLU A 19 -8.94 -10.50 -3.28
CA GLU A 19 -8.50 -10.55 -4.67
C GLU A 19 -8.73 -9.18 -5.32
N VAL A 20 -7.69 -8.62 -5.94
CA VAL A 20 -7.77 -7.43 -6.79
C VAL A 20 -7.16 -7.81 -8.14
N GLY A 21 -7.98 -7.81 -9.20
CA GLY A 21 -7.55 -8.41 -10.47
C GLY A 21 -7.29 -9.90 -10.28
N ASP A 22 -6.07 -10.35 -10.60
CA ASP A 22 -5.62 -11.73 -10.35
C ASP A 22 -4.54 -11.80 -9.25
N HIS A 23 -4.53 -10.82 -8.34
CA HIS A 23 -3.57 -10.73 -7.24
C HIS A 23 -4.29 -10.81 -5.90
N THR A 24 -3.73 -11.62 -4.99
CA THR A 24 -4.17 -11.68 -3.59
C THR A 24 -3.39 -10.67 -2.75
N PHE A 25 -4.12 -9.85 -2.01
CA PHE A 25 -3.58 -8.92 -1.02
C PHE A 25 -4.16 -9.24 0.36
N GLN A 26 -3.45 -8.84 1.40
CA GLN A 26 -3.93 -8.90 2.79
C GLN A 26 -4.13 -7.48 3.32
N ALA A 27 -5.13 -7.29 4.16
CA ALA A 27 -5.30 -6.10 4.98
C ALA A 27 -5.43 -6.52 6.45
N ASP A 28 -4.70 -5.86 7.33
CA ASP A 28 -4.75 -6.13 8.78
C ASP A 28 -5.93 -5.34 9.39
N VAL A 29 -7.11 -5.93 9.26
CA VAL A 29 -8.41 -5.39 9.67
C VAL A 29 -9.22 -6.44 10.40
N ASP A 30 -10.09 -6.02 11.32
CA ASP A 30 -11.13 -6.87 11.86
C ASP A 30 -12.21 -7.08 10.78
N ALA A 31 -12.16 -8.24 10.13
CA ALA A 31 -13.12 -8.67 9.13
C ALA A 31 -14.10 -9.71 9.67
N LYS A 32 -14.22 -9.83 10.99
CA LYS A 32 -15.17 -10.74 11.61
C LYS A 32 -16.59 -10.43 11.16
N GLY A 33 -17.26 -11.45 10.64
CA GLY A 33 -18.62 -11.35 10.14
C GLY A 33 -18.74 -10.86 8.69
N ALA A 34 -17.62 -10.58 8.02
CA ALA A 34 -17.63 -10.36 6.57
C ALA A 34 -17.83 -11.69 5.83
N THR A 35 -18.59 -11.65 4.73
CA THR A 35 -18.96 -12.84 3.95
C THR A 35 -17.96 -13.07 2.81
N GLN A 36 -17.37 -14.27 2.74
CA GLN A 36 -16.52 -14.66 1.61
C GLN A 36 -17.24 -14.47 0.26
N GLY A 37 -16.53 -13.96 -0.74
CA GLY A 37 -17.05 -13.59 -2.05
C GLY A 37 -17.73 -12.21 -2.10
N ALA A 38 -17.84 -11.51 -0.98
CA ALA A 38 -18.40 -10.16 -0.98
C ALA A 38 -17.50 -9.17 -1.72
N LEU A 39 -18.14 -8.23 -2.42
CA LEU A 39 -17.46 -7.10 -3.04
C LEU A 39 -16.98 -6.13 -1.97
N MET A 40 -15.73 -5.73 -2.09
CA MET A 40 -15.01 -4.86 -1.18
C MET A 40 -14.23 -3.81 -1.98
N THR A 41 -13.68 -2.82 -1.28
CA THR A 41 -12.69 -1.91 -1.86
C THR A 41 -11.43 -1.93 -1.00
N LEU A 42 -10.28 -2.30 -1.59
CA LEU A 42 -8.98 -2.21 -0.94
C LEU A 42 -8.42 -0.79 -1.11
N GLY A 43 -8.21 -0.10 0.00
CA GLY A 43 -7.61 1.23 0.05
C GLY A 43 -6.13 1.19 0.44
N ILE A 44 -5.27 1.90 -0.29
CA ILE A 44 -3.87 2.09 0.08
C ILE A 44 -3.41 3.49 -0.34
N ARG A 45 -2.67 4.20 0.49
CA ARG A 45 -2.15 5.53 0.10
C ARG A 45 -0.97 5.37 -0.86
N PRO A 46 -0.83 6.23 -1.89
CA PRO A 46 0.29 6.13 -2.84
C PRO A 46 1.67 6.05 -2.19
N GLU A 47 1.85 6.74 -1.05
CA GLU A 47 3.08 6.78 -0.27
C GLU A 47 3.41 5.55 0.56
N ASP A 48 2.40 4.74 0.87
CA ASP A 48 2.57 3.51 1.63
C ASP A 48 2.86 2.32 0.68
N ILE A 49 2.91 2.56 -0.64
CA ILE A 49 3.30 1.57 -1.65
C ILE A 49 4.80 1.69 -1.89
N HIS A 50 5.50 0.55 -1.86
CA HIS A 50 6.95 0.51 -2.05
C HIS A 50 7.32 -0.18 -3.37
N LEU A 51 8.41 0.26 -4.00
CA LEU A 51 9.05 -0.52 -5.05
C LEU A 51 9.71 -1.76 -4.41
N ASP A 52 9.43 -2.95 -4.93
CA ASP A 52 9.93 -4.21 -4.39
C ASP A 52 10.13 -5.21 -5.54
N ALA A 53 11.35 -5.72 -5.73
CA ALA A 53 11.67 -6.69 -6.78
C ALA A 53 10.81 -7.96 -6.74
N HIS A 54 10.31 -8.33 -5.55
CA HIS A 54 9.45 -9.50 -5.33
C HIS A 54 7.96 -9.15 -5.22
N GLY A 55 7.59 -7.89 -5.50
CA GLY A 55 6.22 -7.40 -5.48
C GLY A 55 5.38 -7.81 -6.71
N VAL A 56 4.19 -7.25 -6.80
CA VAL A 56 3.30 -7.42 -7.97
C VAL A 56 3.74 -6.51 -9.10
N GLY A 57 3.66 -7.01 -10.34
CA GLY A 57 4.12 -6.27 -11.52
C GLY A 57 3.16 -5.16 -11.92
N VAL A 58 3.70 -3.99 -12.24
CA VAL A 58 2.99 -2.84 -12.82
C VAL A 58 3.71 -2.30 -14.05
N ILE A 59 2.97 -1.65 -14.94
CA ILE A 59 3.51 -0.86 -16.06
C ILE A 59 3.34 0.62 -15.73
N VAL A 60 4.39 1.42 -15.93
CA VAL A 60 4.32 2.88 -15.79
C VAL A 60 3.65 3.48 -17.02
N GLU A 61 2.49 4.08 -16.85
CA GLU A 61 1.73 4.77 -17.92
C GLU A 61 2.02 6.28 -17.94
N GLY A 62 2.42 6.84 -16.79
CA GLY A 62 2.69 8.26 -16.65
C GLY A 62 3.61 8.56 -15.48
N LEU A 63 4.29 9.70 -15.56
CA LEU A 63 5.23 10.18 -14.55
C LEU A 63 5.05 11.68 -14.38
N GLU A 64 4.80 12.10 -13.14
CA GLU A 64 4.80 13.51 -12.75
C GLU A 64 5.93 13.78 -11.75
N ARG A 65 6.78 14.76 -12.04
CA ARG A 65 7.94 15.13 -11.21
C ARG A 65 7.61 16.38 -10.41
N LEU A 66 7.61 16.27 -9.08
CA LEU A 66 7.20 17.33 -8.15
C LEU A 66 8.37 17.84 -7.29
N GLY A 67 9.60 17.73 -7.80
CA GLY A 67 10.81 18.12 -7.08
C GLY A 67 11.35 16.97 -6.22
N THR A 68 11.04 16.96 -4.92
CA THR A 68 11.55 15.96 -3.98
C THR A 68 10.89 14.59 -4.13
N GLU A 69 9.80 14.53 -4.87
CA GLU A 69 8.97 13.34 -5.06
C GLU A 69 8.51 13.23 -6.51
N SER A 70 8.15 12.03 -6.93
CA SER A 70 7.48 11.77 -8.20
C SER A 70 6.21 10.95 -7.96
N LEU A 71 5.18 11.21 -8.76
CA LEU A 71 3.98 10.38 -8.84
C LEU A 71 4.09 9.50 -10.09
N LEU A 72 3.95 8.19 -9.88
CA LEU A 72 3.91 7.20 -10.95
C LEU A 72 2.46 6.80 -11.16
N TYR A 73 1.93 7.08 -12.35
CA TYR A 73 0.66 6.51 -12.79
C TYR A 73 0.97 5.14 -13.37
N THR A 74 0.46 4.09 -12.75
CA THR A 74 0.80 2.71 -13.13
C THR A 74 -0.44 1.86 -13.28
N THR A 75 -0.30 0.73 -13.97
CA THR A 75 -1.37 -0.25 -14.15
C THR A 75 -0.85 -1.62 -13.72
N LEU A 76 -1.62 -2.35 -12.89
CA LEU A 76 -1.30 -3.75 -12.56
C LEU A 76 -1.24 -4.58 -13.84
N VAL A 77 -0.15 -5.33 -14.01
CA VAL A 77 0.05 -6.18 -15.20
C VAL A 77 -1.05 -7.24 -15.32
N LYS A 78 -1.55 -7.74 -14.19
CA LYS A 78 -2.74 -8.59 -14.15
C LYS A 78 -3.92 -7.81 -13.60
N GLY A 79 -5.10 -8.02 -14.19
CA GLY A 79 -6.33 -7.34 -13.79
C GLY A 79 -6.49 -5.91 -14.30
N GLY A 80 -5.40 -5.20 -14.62
CA GLY A 80 -5.44 -3.89 -15.28
C GLY A 80 -5.90 -2.74 -14.38
N GLN A 81 -5.90 -2.91 -13.05
CA GLN A 81 -6.26 -1.83 -12.14
C GLN A 81 -5.19 -0.74 -12.15
N GLU A 82 -5.62 0.51 -12.22
CA GLU A 82 -4.75 1.67 -12.05
C GLU A 82 -4.28 1.80 -10.60
N VAL A 83 -3.00 2.10 -10.42
CA VAL A 83 -2.36 2.31 -9.14
C VAL A 83 -1.45 3.53 -9.24
N LEU A 84 -1.73 4.54 -8.42
CA LEU A 84 -0.87 5.70 -8.22
C LEU A 84 0.17 5.39 -7.14
N VAL A 85 1.45 5.51 -7.47
CA VAL A 85 2.55 5.23 -6.54
C VAL A 85 3.35 6.51 -6.32
N ARG A 86 3.67 6.84 -5.07
CA ARG A 86 4.51 8.00 -4.74
C ARG A 86 5.91 7.50 -4.40
N VAL A 87 6.92 8.03 -5.09
CA VAL A 87 8.33 7.65 -4.91
C VAL A 87 9.22 8.86 -4.69
N PRO A 88 10.43 8.70 -4.11
CA PRO A 88 11.40 9.80 -4.05
C PRO A 88 11.72 10.35 -5.44
N GLY A 89 11.93 11.67 -5.54
CA GLY A 89 12.19 12.36 -6.81
C GLY A 89 13.49 11.93 -7.50
N THR A 90 14.39 11.28 -6.75
CA THR A 90 15.65 10.71 -7.23
C THR A 90 15.47 9.36 -7.94
N VAL A 91 14.29 8.74 -7.86
CA VAL A 91 14.00 7.49 -8.56
C VAL A 91 13.97 7.74 -10.06
N HIS A 92 14.76 6.96 -10.80
CA HIS A 92 14.83 7.01 -12.25
C HIS A 92 13.92 5.93 -12.83
N VAL A 93 12.82 6.35 -13.44
CA VAL A 93 11.84 5.49 -14.10
C VAL A 93 11.36 6.14 -15.40
N GLU A 94 10.95 5.31 -16.35
CA GLU A 94 10.47 5.71 -17.67
C GLU A 94 9.04 5.23 -17.91
N VAL A 95 8.28 5.97 -18.74
CA VAL A 95 6.97 5.50 -19.22
C VAL A 95 7.15 4.25 -20.08
N GLY A 96 6.28 3.26 -19.90
CA GLY A 96 6.37 1.93 -20.48
C GLY A 96 7.25 0.96 -19.69
N GLN A 97 7.99 1.42 -18.68
CA GLN A 97 8.81 0.55 -17.85
C GLN A 97 7.93 -0.36 -17.00
N ARG A 98 8.30 -1.64 -16.93
CA ARG A 98 7.74 -2.58 -15.96
C ARG A 98 8.50 -2.47 -14.63
N LEU A 99 7.75 -2.30 -13.55
CA LEU A 99 8.24 -2.27 -12.17
C LEU A 99 7.47 -3.31 -11.35
N ASN A 100 7.94 -3.56 -10.13
CA ASN A 100 7.22 -4.36 -9.15
C ASN A 100 6.97 -3.52 -7.89
N ILE A 101 5.77 -3.65 -7.31
CA ILE A 101 5.35 -2.93 -6.11
C ILE A 101 4.90 -3.86 -5.00
N ARG A 102 5.16 -3.48 -3.75
CA ARG A 102 4.62 -4.11 -2.54
C ARG A 102 3.54 -3.22 -1.93
N ILE A 103 2.42 -3.84 -1.60
CA ILE A 103 1.33 -3.25 -0.81
C ILE A 103 1.39 -3.90 0.59
N PRO A 104 1.88 -3.17 1.62
CA PRO A 104 1.97 -3.70 2.98
C PRO A 104 0.58 -3.79 3.65
N ALA A 105 0.28 -4.95 4.24
CA ALA A 105 -1.05 -5.28 4.77
C ALA A 105 -1.47 -4.36 5.92
N GLU A 106 -0.52 -3.96 6.75
CA GLU A 106 -0.71 -3.08 7.89
C GLU A 106 -1.06 -1.64 7.49
N LYS A 107 -0.80 -1.26 6.23
CA LYS A 107 -1.14 0.06 5.67
C LYS A 107 -2.44 0.04 4.86
N CYS A 108 -3.00 -1.14 4.63
CA CYS A 108 -4.25 -1.27 3.89
C CYS A 108 -5.45 -0.83 4.73
N HIS A 109 -6.44 -0.32 4.00
CA HIS A 109 -7.80 -0.11 4.45
C HIS A 109 -8.71 -1.05 3.67
N LEU A 110 -9.78 -1.52 4.28
CA LEU A 110 -10.79 -2.30 3.58
C LEU A 110 -12.16 -1.68 3.83
N PHE A 111 -12.93 -1.49 2.75
CA PHE A 111 -14.28 -0.93 2.80
C PHE A 111 -15.28 -1.95 2.28
N ASP A 112 -16.43 -2.03 2.95
CA ASP A 112 -17.56 -2.84 2.49
C ASP A 112 -18.28 -2.22 1.29
N ASN A 113 -19.31 -2.90 0.78
CA ASN A 113 -20.10 -2.43 -0.37
C ASN A 113 -20.96 -1.18 -0.09
N GLN A 114 -21.08 -0.76 1.17
CA GLN A 114 -21.73 0.49 1.58
C GLN A 114 -20.69 1.61 1.78
N GLY A 115 -19.41 1.31 1.61
CA GLY A 115 -18.30 2.25 1.82
C GLY A 115 -17.89 2.41 3.28
N HIS A 116 -18.39 1.57 4.20
CA HIS A 116 -17.94 1.59 5.58
C HIS A 116 -16.57 0.93 5.70
N ALA A 117 -15.65 1.59 6.39
CA ALA A 117 -14.33 1.04 6.68
C ALA A 117 -14.42 -0.03 7.75
N LEU A 118 -13.80 -1.17 7.50
CA LEU A 118 -13.53 -2.16 8.55
C LEU A 118 -12.49 -1.60 9.53
N PRO A 119 -12.62 -1.88 10.84
CA PRO A 119 -11.64 -1.44 11.83
C PRO A 119 -10.25 -2.00 11.51
N ARG A 120 -9.22 -1.15 11.55
CA ARG A 120 -7.83 -1.59 11.37
C ARG A 120 -7.27 -2.14 12.67
N GLN A 121 -6.51 -3.23 12.57
CA GLN A 121 -5.66 -3.68 13.65
C GLN A 121 -4.46 -2.74 13.71
N MET A 122 -4.34 -2.00 14.81
CA MET A 122 -3.22 -1.09 15.00
C MET A 122 -2.44 -1.57 16.22
N THR A 123 -1.15 -1.87 16.03
CA THR A 123 -0.30 -2.25 17.16
C THR A 123 0.08 -1.00 17.96
N MET A 124 0.37 -1.16 19.25
CA MET A 124 0.81 -0.04 20.10
C MET A 124 2.12 0.61 19.60
N GLU A 125 2.99 -0.17 18.95
CA GLU A 125 4.22 0.33 18.32
C GLU A 125 3.91 1.28 17.15
N GLN A 126 2.81 1.06 16.42
CA GLN A 126 2.37 1.96 15.34
C GLN A 126 1.68 3.23 15.86
N LEU A 127 1.09 3.18 17.06
CA LEU A 127 0.49 4.35 17.73
C LEU A 127 1.55 5.25 18.37
N VAL A 128 2.72 4.70 18.69
CA VAL A 128 3.81 5.41 19.34
C VAL A 128 5.02 5.41 18.41
N SER A 129 5.02 6.33 17.44
CA SER A 129 6.25 6.62 16.68
C SER A 129 7.25 7.27 17.63
N PHE A 130 8.16 6.49 18.21
CA PHE A 130 9.32 7.06 18.87
C PHE A 130 10.18 7.74 17.80
N PRO A 131 10.62 9.00 18.00
CA PRO A 131 11.65 9.55 17.13
C PRO A 131 12.86 8.61 17.18
N PRO A 132 13.59 8.42 16.06
CA PRO A 132 14.79 7.61 16.08
C PRO A 132 15.71 8.09 17.20
N GLU A 133 16.16 7.17 18.05
CA GLU A 133 17.13 7.50 19.10
C GLU A 133 18.35 8.13 18.43
N VAL A 134 18.60 9.42 18.69
CA VAL A 134 19.82 10.09 18.23
C VAL A 134 20.97 9.45 19.01
N PRO A 135 21.92 8.76 18.35
CA PRO A 135 23.04 8.17 19.04
C PRO A 135 23.83 9.26 19.78
N VAL A 136 24.01 9.10 21.09
CA VAL A 136 24.72 10.04 21.98
C VAL A 136 26.18 10.31 21.53
N ASN A 137 26.71 9.53 20.59
CA ASN A 137 28.05 9.68 20.04
C ASN A 137 28.23 10.86 19.05
N GLU A 138 27.16 11.54 18.60
CA GLU A 138 27.31 12.73 17.74
C GLU A 138 27.48 14.05 18.52
N LEU A 139 27.35 14.04 19.86
CA LEU A 139 27.50 15.23 20.70
C LEU A 139 28.95 15.58 21.09
N LYS A 140 29.97 14.88 20.55
CA LYS A 140 31.40 15.12 20.88
C LYS A 140 32.23 15.81 19.79
N ALA A 141 31.61 16.41 18.77
CA ALA A 141 32.33 17.13 17.72
C ALA A 141 32.23 18.66 17.84
N ILE A 142 32.07 19.19 19.06
CA ILE A 142 32.22 20.62 19.35
C ILE A 142 33.09 20.76 20.60
N SER A 143 34.41 20.73 20.40
CA SER A 143 35.42 21.14 21.39
C SER A 143 36.56 21.79 20.64
#